data_AF-A0A8I0C5W6-F1
#
_entry.id   AF-A0A8I0C5W6-F1
#
_cell.length_a   1.000
_cell.length_b   1.000
_cell.length_c   1.000
_cell.angle_alpha   90.00
_cell.angle_beta   90.00
_cell.angle_gamma   90.00
#
_symmetry.space_group_name_H-M   'P 1'
#
loop_
_entity.id
_entity.type
_entity.pdbx_description
1 polymer ?
#
loop_
_entity_poly.entity_id
_entity_poly.type
_entity_poly.pdbx_seq_one_letter_code
_entity_poly.pdbx_strand_id
1 'polypeptide(L)'
;MRMDNARISARQRLNLTLSAPLVEEAKALGLNLSRACESGLEMAVAAERARRWQAENRPFFDWYNEKVEQDGLLLGRYRQF
;
A
#
# COMPACT_ATOMS: atom_id res chain seq x y z
N MET A 1 5.71 25.77 6.07
CA MET A 1 4.63 24.88 5.60
C MET A 1 4.71 23.60 6.44
N ARG A 2 3.64 23.26 7.15
CA ARG A 2 3.65 22.44 8.38
C ARG A 2 4.17 21.01 8.14
N MET A 3 5.15 20.57 8.93
CA MET A 3 5.43 19.16 9.18
C MET A 3 4.98 18.81 10.60
N ASP A 4 3.67 18.69 10.77
CA ASP A 4 3.09 18.11 11.99
C ASP A 4 3.06 16.59 11.79
N ASN A 5 4.14 15.86 12.09
CA ASN A 5 4.01 14.40 12.11
C ASN A 5 4.89 13.67 13.12
N ALA A 6 4.97 14.22 14.33
CA ALA A 6 5.21 13.41 15.52
C ALA A 6 3.90 13.28 16.31
N ARG A 7 2.85 12.74 15.67
CA ARG A 7 1.81 12.10 16.47
C ARG A 7 2.41 10.80 16.97
N ILE A 8 2.85 10.80 18.22
CA ILE A 8 2.92 9.59 19.03
C ILE A 8 1.66 8.78 18.68
N SER A 9 1.85 7.65 18.01
CA SER A 9 0.79 6.84 17.42
C SER A 9 -0.29 6.59 18.47
N ALA A 10 -1.41 7.30 18.34
CA ALA A 10 -2.56 7.08 19.19
C ALA A 10 -3.16 5.75 18.77
N ARG A 11 -2.78 4.67 19.47
CA ARG A 11 -3.33 3.34 19.24
C ARG A 11 -4.81 3.35 19.63
N GLN A 12 -5.65 3.11 18.64
CA GLN A 12 -7.09 2.95 18.87
C GLN A 12 -7.40 1.48 19.13
N ARG A 13 -8.07 1.17 20.23
CA ARG A 13 -8.64 -0.16 20.45
C ARG A 13 -9.91 -0.32 19.62
N LEU A 14 -10.03 -1.45 18.95
CA LEU A 14 -11.17 -1.83 18.13
C LEU A 14 -11.69 -3.18 18.62
N ASN A 15 -13.01 -3.34 18.68
CA ASN A 15 -13.64 -4.64 18.87
C ASN A 15 -13.89 -5.23 17.48
N LEU A 16 -13.31 -6.39 17.19
CA LEU A 16 -13.39 -7.06 15.90
C LEU A 16 -13.84 -8.50 16.11
N THR A 17 -14.64 -9.02 15.18
CA THR A 17 -15.07 -10.40 15.17
C THR A 17 -14.24 -11.19 14.17
N LEU A 18 -13.60 -12.26 14.61
CA LEU A 18 -12.81 -13.16 13.79
C LEU A 18 -13.37 -14.59 13.88
N SER A 19 -13.01 -15.43 12.91
CA SER A 19 -13.36 -16.84 12.92
C SER A 19 -12.77 -17.53 14.16
N ALA A 20 -13.62 -18.14 14.98
CA ALA A 20 -13.20 -18.88 16.17
C ALA A 20 -12.10 -19.93 15.90
N PRO A 21 -12.20 -20.82 14.88
CA PRO A 21 -11.13 -21.78 14.62
C PRO A 21 -9.79 -21.13 14.29
N LEU A 22 -9.79 -20.00 13.56
CA LEU A 22 -8.57 -19.26 13.22
C LEU A 22 -7.91 -18.65 14.47
N VAL A 23 -8.72 -18.12 15.39
CA VAL A 23 -8.22 -17.55 16.65
C VAL A 23 -7.61 -18.63 17.53
N GLU A 24 -8.26 -19.79 17.64
CA GLU A 24 -7.74 -20.91 18.43
C GLU A 24 -6.47 -21.50 17.83
N GLU A 25 -6.40 -21.63 16.50
CA GLU A 25 -5.18 -22.04 15.80
C GLU A 25 -4.04 -21.04 16.04
N ALA A 26 -4.30 -19.74 15.88
CA ALA A 26 -3.29 -18.70 16.11
C ALA A 26 -2.78 -18.70 17.56
N LYS A 27 -3.67 -18.92 18.54
CA LYS A 27 -3.27 -19.06 19.96
C LYS A 27 -2.44 -20.33 20.19
N ALA A 28 -2.83 -21.45 19.59
CA ALA A 28 -2.09 -22.71 19.70
C ALA A 28 -0.66 -22.60 19.13
N LEU A 29 -0.50 -21.77 18.10
CA LEU A 29 0.79 -21.45 17.49
C LEU A 29 1.56 -20.32 18.23
N GLY A 30 1.00 -19.76 19.30
CA GLY A 30 1.64 -18.69 20.09
C GLY A 30 1.73 -17.34 19.36
N LEU A 31 0.87 -17.10 18.36
CA LEU A 31 0.88 -15.87 17.58
C LEU A 31 0.29 -14.69 18.37
N ASN A 32 0.90 -13.53 18.21
CA ASN A 32 0.34 -12.28 18.74
C ASN A 32 -0.75 -11.76 17.79
N LEU A 33 -2.01 -12.05 18.12
CA LEU A 33 -3.19 -11.66 17.33
C LEU A 33 -3.22 -10.17 17.01
N SER A 34 -2.93 -9.30 17.98
CA SER A 34 -2.96 -7.85 17.75
C SER A 34 -1.93 -7.42 16.71
N ARG A 35 -0.70 -7.95 16.80
CA ARG A 35 0.37 -7.66 15.83
C ARG A 35 0.07 -8.25 14.44
N ALA A 36 -0.50 -9.44 14.39
CA ALA A 36 -0.90 -10.08 13.13
C ALA A 36 -2.00 -9.29 12.42
N CYS A 37 -3.01 -8.83 13.17
CA CYS A 37 -4.08 -7.99 12.66
C CYS A 37 -3.55 -6.63 12.17
N GLU A 38 -2.65 -6.00 12.92
CA GLU A 38 -2.03 -4.72 12.55
C GLU A 38 -1.27 -4.86 11.23
N SER A 39 -0.38 -5.85 11.12
CA SER A 39 0.37 -6.09 9.88
C SER A 39 -0.54 -6.42 8.70
N GLY A 40 -1.55 -7.26 8.90
CA GLY A 40 -2.53 -7.58 7.85
C GLY A 40 -3.30 -6.35 7.36
N LEU A 41 -3.69 -5.47 8.29
CA LEU A 41 -4.39 -4.23 7.97
C LEU A 41 -3.48 -3.23 7.24
N GLU A 42 -2.23 -3.09 7.67
CA GLU A 42 -1.24 -2.24 6.98
C GLU A 42 -1.06 -2.66 5.53
N MET A 43 -0.89 -3.96 5.28
CA MET A 43 -0.76 -4.49 3.91
C MET A 43 -2.03 -4.23 3.08
N ALA A 44 -3.21 -4.47 3.64
CA ALA A 44 -4.47 -4.25 2.94
C ALA A 44 -4.68 -2.77 2.60
N VAL A 45 -4.37 -1.86 3.52
CA VAL A 45 -4.46 -0.41 3.31
C VAL A 45 -3.45 0.05 2.24
N ALA A 46 -2.21 -0.44 2.31
CA ALA A 46 -1.20 -0.12 1.30
C ALA A 46 -1.60 -0.58 -0.10
N ALA A 47 -2.12 -1.81 -0.22
CA ALA A 47 -2.61 -2.36 -1.47
C ALA A 47 -3.78 -1.54 -2.05
N GLU A 48 -4.75 -1.17 -1.22
CA GLU A 48 -5.89 -0.37 -1.66
C GLU A 48 -5.47 1.05 -2.08
N ARG A 49 -4.54 1.67 -1.36
CA ARG A 49 -3.96 2.96 -1.77
C ARG A 49 -3.24 2.86 -3.10
N ALA A 50 -2.43 1.82 -3.30
CA ALA A 50 -1.74 1.59 -4.57
C ALA A 50 -2.74 1.39 -5.72
N ARG A 51 -3.80 0.60 -5.51
CA ARG A 51 -4.87 0.39 -6.49
C ARG A 51 -5.54 1.69 -6.91
N ARG A 52 -5.91 2.53 -5.94
CA ARG A 52 -6.53 3.84 -6.20
C ARG A 52 -5.59 4.76 -6.94
N TRP A 53 -4.36 4.87 -6.48
CA TRP A 53 -3.35 5.69 -7.13
C TRP A 53 -3.13 5.26 -8.59
N GLN A 54 -3.03 3.96 -8.87
CA GLN A 54 -2.91 3.46 -10.24
C GLN A 54 -4.12 3.83 -11.10
N ALA A 55 -5.33 3.73 -10.56
CA ALA A 55 -6.56 4.10 -11.28
C ALA A 55 -6.59 5.61 -11.58
N GLU A 56 -6.25 6.44 -10.60
CA GLU A 56 -6.21 7.90 -10.72
C GLU A 56 -5.15 8.37 -11.72
N ASN A 57 -3.98 7.71 -11.75
CA ASN A 57 -2.86 8.09 -12.60
C ASN A 57 -2.90 7.39 -13.96
N ARG A 58 -3.86 6.50 -14.21
CA ARG A 58 -3.99 5.79 -15.48
C ARG A 58 -4.01 6.72 -16.70
N PRO A 59 -4.79 7.83 -16.71
CA PRO A 59 -4.79 8.76 -17.84
C PRO A 59 -3.43 9.43 -18.07
N PHE A 60 -2.68 9.72 -17.01
CA PHE A 60 -1.33 10.28 -17.13
C PHE A 60 -0.36 9.28 -17.76
N PHE A 61 -0.41 8.02 -17.34
CA PHE A 61 0.40 6.97 -17.93
C PHE A 61 0.04 6.72 -19.39
N ASP A 62 -1.24 6.70 -19.73
CA ASP A 62 -1.69 6.54 -21.12
C ASP A 62 -1.18 7.70 -21.99
N TRP A 63 -1.30 8.95 -21.53
CA TRP A 63 -0.74 10.12 -22.21
C TRP A 63 0.78 10.03 -22.37
N TYR A 64 1.50 9.62 -21.32
CA TYR A 64 2.96 9.49 -21.36
C TYR A 64 3.40 8.39 -22.32
N ASN A 65 2.70 7.26 -22.35
CA ASN A 65 2.96 6.16 -23.28
C ASN A 65 2.78 6.62 -24.74
N GLU A 66 1.70 7.34 -25.03
CA GLU A 66 1.47 7.92 -26.35
C GLU A 66 2.60 8.90 -26.75
N LYS A 67 3.04 9.73 -25.79
CA LYS A 67 4.16 10.64 -26.00
C LYS A 67 5.48 9.93 -26.29
N VAL A 68 5.78 8.84 -25.57
CA VAL A 68 6.98 8.03 -25.84
C VAL A 68 6.90 7.34 -27.19
N GLU A 69 5.72 6.89 -27.62
CA GLU A 69 5.54 6.27 -28.95
C GLU A 69 5.74 7.28 -30.08
N GLN A 70 5.26 8.52 -29.89
CA GLN A 70 5.38 9.60 -30.87
C GLN A 70 6.79 10.21 -30.92
N ASP A 71 7.32 10.60 -29.77
CA ASP A 71 8.52 11.43 -29.66
C ASP A 71 9.79 10.59 -29.37
N GLY A 72 9.61 9.29 -29.12
CA GLY A 72 10.66 8.42 -28.61
C GLY A 72 10.97 8.68 -27.13
N LEU A 73 11.94 7.96 -26.59
CA LEU A 73 12.41 8.20 -25.23
C LEU A 73 13.14 9.55 -25.16
N LEU A 74 12.67 10.45 -24.29
CA LEU A 74 13.25 11.79 -24.05
C LEU A 74 14.78 11.81 -23.94
N LEU A 75 15.36 10.82 -23.25
CA LEU A 75 16.81 10.67 -23.06
C LEU A 75 17.38 9.45 -23.78
N GLY A 76 16.61 8.83 -24.68
CA GLY A 76 17.03 7.65 -25.44
C GLY A 76 18.33 7.87 -26.22
N ARG A 77 18.54 9.10 -26.72
CA ARG A 77 19.77 9.50 -27.44
C ARG A 77 21.05 9.46 -26.60
N TYR A 78 20.96 9.37 -25.28
CA TYR A 78 22.11 9.31 -24.37
C TYR A 78 22.25 7.94 -23.69
N ARG A 79 21.41 6.96 -24.05
CA ARG A 79 21.45 5.63 -23.45
C ARG A 79 22.72 4.91 -23.91
N GLN A 80 23.63 4.67 -22.96
CA GLN A 80 24.75 3.76 -23.12
C GLN A 80 24.26 2.39 -22.59
N PHE A 81 23.85 1.50 -23.51
CA PHE A 81 23.47 0.09 -23.28
C PHE A 81 22.37 -0.17 -22.21
#